data_AF-A0A3C0KVX8-F1
#
_entry.id   AF-A0A3C0KVX8-F1
#
_cell.length_a   1.000
_cell.length_b   1.000
_cell.length_c   1.000
_cell.angle_alpha   90.00
_cell.angle_beta   90.00
_cell.angle_gamma   90.00
#
_symmetry.space_group_name_H-M   'P 1'
#
loop_
_entity.id
_entity.type
_entity.pdbx_description
1 polymer ?
#
loop_
_entity_poly.entity_id
_entity_poly.type
_entity_poly.pdbx_seq_one_letter_code
_entity_poly.pdbx_strand_id
1 'polypeptide(L)' 'RGLSIVPLKLYFKRGKVKVEIGVGHGKKLYDKREELKKRDDRRDMARAMSEKNR' A
#
# COMPACT_ATOMS: atom_id res chain seq x y z
N ARG A 1 -12.59 -8.69 -15.38
CA ARG A 1 -11.39 -8.57 -16.24
C ARG A 1 -10.73 -7.23 -15.94
N GLY A 2 -9.53 -7.20 -15.36
CA GLY A 2 -8.88 -5.94 -15.02
C GLY A 2 -7.56 -6.18 -14.30
N LEU A 3 -6.53 -6.56 -15.05
CA LEU A 3 -5.16 -6.55 -14.57
C LEU A 3 -4.59 -5.18 -14.93
N SER A 4 -4.10 -4.45 -13.94
CA SER A 4 -3.46 -3.16 -14.12
C SER A 4 -1.94 -3.35 -14.15
N ILE A 5 -1.31 -2.71 -15.12
CA ILE A 5 0.14 -2.69 -15.26
C ILE A 5 0.65 -1.52 -14.43
N VAL A 6 1.54 -1.80 -13.46
CA VAL A 6 2.12 -0.78 -12.58
C VAL A 6 3.64 -0.86 -12.65
N PRO A 7 4.34 0.26 -12.90
CA PRO A 7 5.80 0.28 -12.83
C PRO A 7 6.23 0.14 -11.36
N LEU A 8 7.14 -0.81 -11.10
CA LEU A 8 7.69 -1.04 -9.77
C LEU A 8 8.97 -0.24 -9.56
N LYS A 9 9.91 -0.30 -10.51
CA LYS A 9 11.22 0.36 -10.41
C LYS A 9 11.75 0.74 -11.79
N LEU A 10 12.44 1.88 -11.86
CA LEU A 10 13.27 2.24 -13.01
C LEU A 10 14.74 2.10 -12.62
N TYR A 11 15.54 1.42 -13.44
CA TYR A 11 16.96 1.23 -13.20
C TYR A 11 17.78 1.39 -14.48
N PHE A 12 18.96 1.95 -14.37
CA PHE A 12 19.88 2.11 -15.49
C PHE A 12 20.75 0.85 -15.63
N LYS A 13 20.77 0.26 -16.82
CA LYS A 13 21.66 -0.86 -17.15
C LYS A 13 22.29 -0.63 -18.53
N ARG A 14 23.63 -0.54 -18.57
CA ARG A 14 24.42 -0.35 -19.81
C ARG A 14 23.95 0.85 -20.64
N GLY A 15 23.80 2.01 -19.99
CA GLY A 15 23.37 3.25 -20.65
C GLY A 15 21.90 3.32 -21.08
N LYS A 16 21.08 2.31 -20.74
CA LYS A 16 19.64 2.29 -21.03
C LYS A 16 18.83 2.23 -19.74
N VAL A 17 17.71 2.94 -19.71
CA VAL A 17 16.72 2.84 -18.63
C VAL A 17 15.88 1.59 -18.84
N LYS A 18 15.79 0.77 -17.81
CA LYS A 18 14.91 -0.39 -17.74
C LYS A 18 13.82 -0.13 -16.73
N VAL A 19 12.60 -0.52 -17.07
CA VAL A 19 11.44 -0.43 -16.18
C VAL A 19 11.07 -1.85 -15.79
N GLU A 20 11.07 -2.12 -14.49
CA GLU A 20 10.46 -3.31 -13.91
C GLU A 20 8.97 -3.04 -13.75
N ILE A 21 8.15 -3.92 -14.33
CA ILE A 21 6.71 -3.76 -14.41
C ILE A 21 6.06 -4.92 -13.66
N GLY A 22 5.18 -4.61 -12.72
CA GLY A 22 4.35 -5.56 -12.00
C GLY A 22 2.94 -5.61 -12.58
N VAL A 23 2.35 -6.79 -12.63
CA VAL A 23 0.93 -6.97 -12.95
C VAL A 23 0.17 -7.06 -11.64
N GLY A 24 -0.70 -6.08 -11.38
CA GLY A 24 -1.50 -6.01 -10.15
C GLY A 24 -3.00 -6.00 -10.46
N HIS A 25 -3.80 -6.69 -9.66
CA HIS A 25 -5.24 -6.46 -9.63
C HIS A 25 -5.54 -5.37 -8.61
N GLY A 26 -6.26 -4.32 -9.01
CA GLY A 26 -6.71 -3.29 -8.06
C GLY A 26 -7.54 -3.94 -6.95
N LYS A 27 -7.18 -3.69 -5.68
CA LYS A 27 -7.94 -4.18 -4.51
C LYS A 27 -9.41 -3.81 -4.64
N LYS A 28 -10.31 -4.78 -4.40
CA LYS A 28 -11.75 -4.55 -4.42
C LYS A 28 -12.10 -3.47 -3.38
N LEU A 29 -13.07 -2.60 -3.70
CA LEU A 29 -13.51 -1.50 -2.82
C LEU A 29 -13.96 -1.99 -1.43
N TYR A 30 -14.45 -3.22 -1.34
CA TYR A 30 -14.81 -3.89 -0.08
C TYR A 30 -13.60 -4.03 0.85
N ASP A 31 -12.46 -4.53 0.35
CA ASP A 31 -11.25 -4.75 1.14
C ASP A 31 -10.65 -3.43 1.66
N LYS A 32 -10.87 -2.32 0.95
CA LYS A 32 -10.43 -0.99 1.40
C LYS A 32 -11.15 -0.54 2.67
N ARG A 33 -12.44 -0.88 2.84
CA ARG A 33 -13.21 -0.50 4.04
C ARG A 33 -12.70 -1.23 5.27
N GLU A 34 -12.41 -2.53 5.17
CA GLU A 34 -11.81 -3.28 6.27
C GLU A 34 -10.41 -2.79 6.62
N GLU A 35 -9.57 -2.50 5.62
CA GLU A 35 -8.22 -2.02 5.86
C GLU A 35 -8.20 -0.63 6.49
N LEU A 36 -9.11 0.26 6.06
CA LEU A 36 -9.28 1.59 6.66
C LEU A 36 -9.72 1.48 8.13
N LYS A 37 -10.73 0.64 8.43
CA LYS A 37 -11.16 0.37 9.81
C LYS A 37 -10.01 -0.14 10.68
N LYS A 38 -9.31 -1.19 10.23
CA LYS A 38 -8.15 -1.75 10.97
C LYS A 38 -7.05 -0.73 11.21
N ARG A 39 -6.84 0.21 10.27
CA ARG A 39 -5.84 1.27 10.40
C ARG A 39 -6.25 2.35 11.40
N ASP A 40 -7.52 2.74 11.40
CA ASP A 40 -8.06 3.70 12.35
C ASP A 40 -8.11 3.09 13.77
N ASP A 41 -8.58 1.85 13.91
CA ASP A 41 -8.57 1.12 15.19
C ASP A 41 -7.16 1.02 15.78
N ARG A 42 -6.16 0.73 14.94
CA ARG A 42 -4.75 0.70 15.36
C ARG A 42 -4.26 2.08 15.81
N ARG A 43 -4.68 3.15 15.13
CA ARG A 43 -4.30 4.52 15.50
C ARG A 43 -4.93 4.94 16.83
N ASP A 44 -6.18 4.58 17.07
CA ASP A 44 -6.88 4.93 18.30
C ASP A 44 -6.36 4.13 19.50
N MET A 45 -6.06 2.83 19.31
CA MET A 45 -5.36 2.04 20.33
C MET A 45 -3.98 2.64 20.69
N ALA A 46 -3.22 3.08 19.69
CA ALA A 46 -1.91 3.71 19.92
C ALA A 46 -2.03 5.04 20.69
N ARG A 47 -3.06 5.86 20.40
CA ARG A 47 -3.34 7.09 21.15
C ARG A 47 -3.73 6.79 22.60
N ALA A 48 -4.66 5.87 22.83
CA ALA A 48 -5.11 5.50 24.17
C ALA A 48 -3.96 4.95 25.03
N MET A 49 -3.06 4.15 24.43
CA MET A 49 -1.88 3.63 25.11
C MET A 49 -0.85 4.74 25.43
N SER A 50 -0.73 5.76 24.57
CA SER A 50 0.12 6.92 24.82
C SER A 50 -0.44 7.86 25.90
N GLU A 51 -1.77 8.04 25.96
CA GLU A 51 -2.40 8.88 26.98
C GLU A 51 -2.34 8.25 28.37
N LYS A 52 -2.42 6.91 28.44
CA LYS A 52 -2.34 6.18 29.72
C LYS A 52 -0.94 6.18 30.37
N ASN A 53 0.10 6.50 29.60
CA ASN A 53 1.49 6.54 30.07
C ASN A 53 1.95 7.95 30.51
N ARG A 54 1.03 8.91 30.60
CA ARG A 54 1.28 10.26 31.12
C ARG A 54 0.58 10.44 32.46
#